data_AF-A0A0J7JAT5-F1
#
_entry.id   AF-A0A0J7JAT5-F1
#
_cell.length_a   1.000
_cell.length_b   1.000
_cell.length_c   1.000
_cell.angle_alpha   90.00
_cell.angle_beta   90.00
_cell.angle_gamma   90.00
#
_symmetry.space_group_name_H-M   'P 1'
#
loop_
_entity.id
_entity.type
_entity.pdbx_description
1 polymer ?
#
loop_
_entity_poly.entity_id
_entity_poly.type
_entity_poly.pdbx_seq_one_letter_code
_entity_poly.pdbx_strand_id
1 'polypeptide(L)'
;MKTRVPSIVSVFRPLALLSLLLAMSGCTVYQSIGKSVGSYLHPVSGHDFVHIANEKWDHRNALLYFYRPHSQWAADEIEAPSVYIDDTHYFNIRNDSYTWLEVSPGERHIAMRRPLLGLEGLNSFSLSLIADATLKVEPGQIYYLRYNELSEPARRHPELAPDDPLAQGALQLVTRDYAMQAEEIVSTRFLNSDLLAPNHAATSIVETTEDIDYERQLTRLEEERELEIERLKEAGKYESASWFWPFGGGPTVPLETDREIRKLEREYARLERERERQEEAESGGGWWIF
;
A
#
# COMPACT_ATOMS: atom_id res chain seq x y z
N MET A 1 -54.35 23.23 -25.93
CA MET A 1 -52.97 22.72 -26.10
C MET A 1 -52.62 21.81 -24.94
N LYS A 2 -52.38 20.51 -25.17
CA LYS A 2 -51.89 19.56 -24.15
C LYS A 2 -50.36 19.53 -24.21
N THR A 3 -49.70 20.08 -23.20
CA THR A 3 -48.24 19.98 -23.03
C THR A 3 -47.87 18.60 -22.49
N ARG A 4 -47.19 17.78 -23.29
CA ARG A 4 -46.57 16.53 -22.82
C ARG A 4 -45.30 16.88 -22.06
N VAL A 5 -45.25 16.51 -20.78
CA VAL A 5 -44.01 16.51 -19.99
C VAL A 5 -43.23 15.24 -20.35
N PRO A 6 -41.97 15.33 -20.79
CA PRO A 6 -41.16 14.15 -21.04
C PRO A 6 -40.86 13.43 -19.71
N SER A 7 -41.05 12.11 -19.72
CA SER A 7 -40.78 11.24 -18.59
C SER A 7 -39.29 11.26 -18.22
N ILE A 8 -39.01 11.62 -16.96
CA ILE A 8 -37.67 11.65 -16.33
C ILE A 8 -36.96 10.28 -16.40
N VAL A 9 -37.68 9.21 -16.71
CA VAL A 9 -37.17 7.83 -16.75
C VAL A 9 -36.21 7.56 -17.92
N SER A 10 -36.16 8.42 -18.95
CA SER A 10 -35.39 8.13 -20.17
C SER A 10 -33.90 8.52 -20.11
N VAL A 11 -33.45 9.28 -19.10
CA VAL A 11 -32.04 9.76 -19.01
C VAL A 11 -31.18 8.88 -18.08
N PHE A 12 -31.79 8.14 -17.16
CA PHE A 12 -31.04 7.29 -16.21
C PHE A 12 -30.57 5.95 -16.79
N ARG A 13 -31.20 5.46 -17.86
CA ARG A 13 -30.83 4.20 -18.51
C ARG A 13 -29.45 4.19 -19.17
N PRO A 14 -29.01 5.23 -19.93
CA PRO A 14 -27.66 5.24 -20.49
C PRO A 14 -26.57 5.41 -19.42
N LEU A 15 -26.85 6.11 -18.30
CA LEU A 15 -25.88 6.27 -17.21
C LEU A 15 -25.62 4.95 -16.46
N ALA A 16 -26.69 4.19 -16.17
CA ALA A 16 -26.56 2.90 -15.50
C ALA A 16 -25.84 1.85 -16.37
N LEU A 17 -26.04 1.89 -17.70
CA LEU A 17 -25.32 1.03 -18.64
C LEU A 17 -23.83 1.40 -18.74
N LEU A 18 -23.48 2.69 -18.64
CA LEU A 18 -22.08 3.13 -18.63
C LEU A 18 -21.35 2.70 -17.35
N SER A 19 -22.01 2.80 -16.18
CA SER A 19 -21.47 2.29 -14.91
C SER A 19 -21.29 0.77 -14.89
N LEU A 20 -22.19 0.01 -15.53
CA LEU A 20 -22.09 -1.44 -15.62
C LEU A 20 -20.98 -1.89 -16.59
N LEU A 21 -20.73 -1.12 -17.66
CA LEU A 21 -19.64 -1.38 -18.60
C LEU A 21 -18.26 -1.05 -18.01
N LEU A 22 -18.17 -0.04 -17.14
CA LEU A 22 -16.94 0.29 -16.41
C LEU A 22 -16.57 -0.77 -15.35
N ALA A 23 -17.55 -1.47 -14.77
CA ALA A 23 -17.31 -2.53 -13.78
C ALA A 23 -16.80 -3.85 -14.38
N MET A 24 -16.90 -4.04 -15.70
CA MET A 24 -16.50 -5.29 -16.39
C MET A 24 -15.15 -5.21 -17.10
N SER A 25 -14.54 -4.03 -17.15
CA SER A 25 -13.13 -3.87 -17.46
C SER A 25 -12.42 -3.72 -16.12
N GLY A 26 -11.38 -4.49 -15.84
CA GLY A 26 -10.59 -4.42 -14.59
C GLY A 26 -9.83 -3.10 -14.41
N CYS A 27 -10.44 -1.96 -14.73
CA CYS A 27 -9.93 -0.63 -14.48
C CYS A 27 -10.07 -0.35 -12.98
N THR A 28 -8.97 -0.46 -12.24
CA THR A 28 -8.87 0.06 -10.88
C THR A 28 -8.93 1.58 -10.93
N VAL A 29 -10.07 2.16 -10.54
CA VAL A 29 -10.23 3.62 -10.40
C VAL A 29 -9.87 3.99 -8.97
N TYR A 30 -8.75 4.69 -8.80
CA TYR A 30 -8.39 5.29 -7.51
C TYR A 30 -9.15 6.62 -7.35
N GLN A 31 -10.14 6.63 -6.45
CA GLN A 31 -10.96 7.81 -6.14
C GLN A 31 -10.78 8.20 -4.68
N SER A 32 -10.36 9.44 -4.42
CA SER A 32 -10.23 10.01 -3.08
C SER A 32 -11.12 11.24 -2.84
N ILE A 33 -12.23 11.35 -3.60
CA ILE A 33 -13.21 12.42 -3.46
C ILE A 33 -13.62 12.59 -1.98
N GLY A 34 -13.21 13.72 -1.39
CA GLY A 34 -13.54 14.11 -0.01
C GLY A 34 -12.65 13.53 1.10
N LYS A 35 -11.62 12.72 0.79
CA LYS A 35 -10.69 12.16 1.80
C LYS A 35 -9.31 12.80 1.80
N SER A 36 -8.95 13.51 0.73
CA SER A 36 -7.63 14.07 0.53
C SER A 36 -7.48 15.51 1.02
N VAL A 37 -8.21 15.94 2.05
CA VAL A 37 -8.22 17.35 2.50
C VAL A 37 -6.82 17.82 2.89
N GLY A 38 -6.37 18.90 2.26
CA GLY A 38 -5.08 19.53 2.50
C GLY A 38 -5.07 20.49 3.69
N SER A 39 -3.86 20.93 4.05
CA SER A 39 -3.62 21.75 5.25
C SER A 39 -4.25 23.14 5.21
N TYR A 40 -4.51 23.69 4.01
CA TYR A 40 -5.17 24.98 3.87
C TYR A 40 -6.58 24.97 4.47
N LEU A 41 -7.28 23.84 4.31
CA LEU A 41 -8.64 23.65 4.83
C LEU A 41 -8.64 23.03 6.23
N HIS A 42 -7.71 22.11 6.50
CA HIS A 42 -7.68 21.38 7.75
C HIS A 42 -6.23 21.12 8.22
N PRO A 43 -5.60 22.07 8.95
CA PRO A 43 -4.25 21.90 9.45
C PRO A 43 -4.16 20.76 10.47
N VAL A 44 -2.96 20.21 10.65
CA VAL A 44 -2.74 19.10 11.60
C VAL A 44 -2.78 19.61 13.04
N SER A 45 -3.49 18.90 13.90
CA SER A 45 -3.74 19.30 15.29
C SER A 45 -3.32 18.26 16.33
N GLY A 46 -2.74 17.14 15.90
CA GLY A 46 -2.22 16.11 16.81
C GLY A 46 -1.08 16.61 17.70
N HIS A 47 -0.62 15.73 18.59
CA HIS A 47 0.46 16.05 19.52
C HIS A 47 1.81 16.18 18.80
N ASP A 48 2.78 16.84 19.43
CA ASP A 48 4.14 16.98 18.88
C ASP A 48 4.82 15.60 18.73
N PHE A 49 5.93 15.55 17.99
CA PHE A 49 6.62 14.29 17.74
C PHE A 49 7.05 13.57 19.02
N VAL A 50 6.55 12.34 19.15
CA VAL A 50 7.00 11.38 20.17
C VAL A 50 7.20 10.04 19.49
N HIS A 51 8.35 9.43 19.72
CA HIS A 51 8.63 8.10 19.21
C HIS A 51 7.64 7.09 19.81
N ILE A 52 7.18 6.14 19.01
CA ILE A 52 6.35 5.04 19.50
C ILE A 52 7.16 4.26 20.54
N ALA A 53 6.55 3.92 21.67
CA ALA A 53 7.23 3.11 22.67
C ALA A 53 7.58 1.74 22.08
N ASN A 54 8.76 1.21 22.40
CA ASN A 54 9.22 -0.10 21.90
C ASN A 54 8.28 -1.26 22.27
N GLU A 55 7.47 -1.09 23.31
CA GLU A 55 6.50 -2.09 23.78
C GLU A 55 5.20 -2.08 22.96
N LYS A 56 5.01 -1.09 22.08
CA LYS A 56 3.76 -0.88 21.31
C LYS A 56 3.80 -1.41 19.88
N TRP A 57 4.89 -2.06 19.48
CA TRP A 57 5.04 -2.70 18.17
C TRP A 57 5.94 -3.93 18.31
N ASP A 58 5.87 -4.87 17.37
CA ASP A 58 6.62 -6.13 17.43
C ASP A 58 7.94 -6.01 16.67
N HIS A 59 9.07 -6.27 17.34
CA HIS A 59 10.40 -6.24 16.74
C HIS A 59 10.64 -7.32 15.67
N ARG A 60 9.73 -8.29 15.49
CA ARG A 60 9.71 -9.16 14.32
C ARG A 60 9.37 -8.40 13.03
N ASN A 61 8.74 -7.24 13.16
CA ASN A 61 8.32 -6.36 12.06
C ASN A 61 9.28 -5.19 11.89
N ALA A 62 8.99 -4.29 10.96
CA ALA A 62 9.70 -3.03 10.75
C ALA A 62 8.78 -1.84 10.96
N LEU A 63 9.35 -0.68 11.29
CA LEU A 63 8.59 0.55 11.49
C LEU A 63 8.96 1.59 10.44
N LEU A 64 7.97 2.11 9.72
CA LEU A 64 8.14 3.16 8.74
C LEU A 64 7.55 4.47 9.29
N TYR A 65 8.40 5.43 9.63
CA TYR A 65 7.98 6.80 9.90
C TYR A 65 7.87 7.58 8.61
N PHE A 66 6.74 8.24 8.40
CA PHE A 66 6.54 9.21 7.33
C PHE A 66 6.39 10.59 7.94
N TYR A 67 7.10 11.58 7.40
CA TYR A 67 6.94 12.95 7.88
C TYR A 67 7.15 13.98 6.78
N ARG A 68 6.49 15.12 6.95
CA ARG A 68 6.54 16.26 6.04
C ARG A 68 6.84 17.53 6.84
N PRO A 69 8.07 18.07 6.75
CA PRO A 69 8.42 19.34 7.37
C PRO A 69 7.52 20.48 6.89
N HIS A 70 7.39 21.53 7.70
CA HIS A 70 6.59 22.69 7.35
C HIS A 70 7.12 23.41 6.09
N SER A 71 6.23 23.78 5.17
CA SER A 71 6.51 24.80 4.13
C SER A 71 5.25 25.60 3.78
N GLN A 72 5.42 26.82 3.27
CA GLN A 72 4.28 27.66 2.85
C GLN A 72 3.47 26.99 1.72
N TRP A 73 4.16 26.39 0.74
CA TRP A 73 3.50 25.65 -0.35
C TRP A 73 2.61 24.52 0.17
N ALA A 74 3.12 23.73 1.11
CA ALA A 74 2.35 22.65 1.73
C ALA A 74 1.22 23.19 2.62
N ALA A 75 1.41 24.33 3.29
CA ALA A 75 0.38 24.96 4.12
C ALA A 75 -0.81 25.46 3.29
N ASP A 76 -0.55 25.95 2.08
CA ASP A 76 -1.56 26.48 1.15
C ASP A 76 -2.20 25.40 0.26
N GLU A 77 -1.86 24.12 0.51
CA GLU A 77 -2.36 23.00 -0.26
C GLU A 77 -3.81 22.65 0.12
N ILE A 78 -4.68 22.56 -0.89
CA ILE A 78 -6.10 22.20 -0.73
C ILE A 78 -6.29 20.67 -0.70
N GLU A 79 -5.40 19.92 -1.37
CA GLU A 79 -5.44 18.45 -1.43
C GLU A 79 -4.09 17.84 -1.04
N ALA A 80 -4.05 17.08 0.06
CA ALA A 80 -2.83 16.45 0.55
C ALA A 80 -2.45 15.18 -0.27
N PRO A 81 -1.17 14.96 -0.58
CA PRO A 81 -0.68 13.77 -1.26
C PRO A 81 -1.05 12.47 -0.54
N SER A 82 -1.51 11.49 -1.31
CA SER A 82 -1.88 10.15 -0.85
C SER A 82 -0.66 9.24 -0.79
N VAL A 83 -0.50 8.49 0.30
CA VAL A 83 0.58 7.50 0.48
C VAL A 83 0.01 6.08 0.37
N TYR A 84 0.69 5.26 -0.43
CA TYR A 84 0.36 3.86 -0.66
C TYR A 84 1.55 2.98 -0.28
N ILE A 85 1.25 1.83 0.33
CA ILE A 85 2.19 0.74 0.53
C ILE A 85 1.62 -0.49 -0.16
N ASP A 86 2.40 -1.11 -1.05
CA ASP A 86 1.99 -2.27 -1.85
C ASP A 86 0.62 -2.04 -2.52
N ASP A 87 0.50 -0.90 -3.23
CA ASP A 87 -0.69 -0.41 -3.92
C ASP A 87 -1.96 -0.16 -3.05
N THR A 88 -1.84 -0.30 -1.73
CA THR A 88 -2.92 -0.03 -0.77
C THR A 88 -2.81 1.39 -0.22
N HIS A 89 -3.89 2.18 -0.29
CA HIS A 89 -3.94 3.54 0.28
C HIS A 89 -4.04 3.49 1.81
N TYR A 90 -3.23 4.29 2.50
CA TYR A 90 -3.28 4.38 3.96
C TYR A 90 -3.66 5.78 4.46
N PHE A 91 -2.94 6.82 4.03
CA PHE A 91 -3.16 8.17 4.56
C PHE A 91 -2.78 9.26 3.56
N ASN A 92 -3.22 10.48 3.86
CA ASN A 92 -2.86 11.68 3.13
C ASN A 92 -1.92 12.55 3.99
N ILE A 93 -0.70 12.78 3.51
CA ILE A 93 0.34 13.46 4.31
C ILE A 93 0.24 14.98 4.20
N ARG A 94 -0.40 15.57 5.21
CA ARG A 94 -0.59 17.02 5.32
C ARG A 94 0.71 17.74 5.70
N ASN A 95 0.74 19.06 5.52
CA ASN A 95 1.85 19.92 5.96
C ASN A 95 2.12 19.73 7.46
N ASP A 96 3.40 19.85 7.84
CA ASP A 96 3.86 19.87 9.22
C ASP A 96 3.40 18.66 10.05
N SER A 97 3.49 17.48 9.43
CA SER A 97 2.89 16.26 9.97
C SER A 97 3.81 15.06 9.97
N TYR A 98 3.57 14.14 10.90
CA TYR A 98 4.16 12.80 10.88
C TYR A 98 3.15 11.71 11.20
N THR A 99 3.47 10.50 10.76
CA THR A 99 2.79 9.27 11.14
C THR A 99 3.77 8.09 11.04
N TRP A 100 3.30 6.91 11.38
CA TRP A 100 4.05 5.67 11.25
C TRP A 100 3.15 4.53 10.78
N LEU A 101 3.77 3.51 10.17
CA LEU A 101 3.15 2.22 9.87
C LEU A 101 4.10 1.12 10.33
N GLU A 102 3.59 0.12 11.03
CA GLU A 102 4.32 -1.12 11.28
C GLU A 102 4.03 -2.09 10.14
N VAL A 103 5.07 -2.66 9.53
CA VAL A 103 5.00 -3.48 8.31
C VAL A 103 5.77 -4.78 8.52
N SER A 104 5.35 -5.88 7.89
CA SER A 104 6.16 -7.11 7.91
C SER A 104 7.52 -6.91 7.20
N PRO A 105 8.55 -7.70 7.51
CA PRO A 105 9.83 -7.64 6.80
C PRO A 105 9.70 -8.07 5.34
N GLY A 106 10.40 -7.39 4.41
CA GLY A 106 10.33 -7.74 2.99
C GLY A 106 10.62 -6.56 2.06
N GLU A 107 10.28 -6.71 0.78
CA GLU A 107 10.27 -5.60 -0.16
C GLU A 107 8.92 -4.90 -0.11
N ARG A 108 8.93 -3.59 0.14
CA ARG A 108 7.73 -2.76 0.22
C ARG A 108 7.74 -1.73 -0.89
N HIS A 109 6.71 -1.78 -1.71
CA HIS A 109 6.51 -0.76 -2.73
C HIS A 109 5.82 0.45 -2.09
N ILE A 110 6.46 1.61 -2.18
CA ILE A 110 5.97 2.86 -1.61
C ILE A 110 5.70 3.81 -2.75
N ALA A 111 4.45 4.23 -2.88
CA ALA A 111 4.04 5.20 -3.88
C ALA A 111 3.36 6.40 -3.22
N MET A 112 3.61 7.59 -3.78
CA MET A 112 2.89 8.81 -3.41
C MET A 112 2.21 9.41 -4.63
N ARG A 113 0.93 9.76 -4.48
CA ARG A 113 0.12 10.30 -5.58
C ARG A 113 -0.52 11.62 -5.17
N ARG A 114 -0.49 12.64 -6.03
CA ARG A 114 -1.22 13.89 -5.83
C ARG A 114 -2.68 13.68 -6.25
N PRO A 115 -3.66 13.95 -5.39
CA PRO A 115 -5.02 14.09 -5.89
C PRO A 115 -5.10 15.30 -6.82
N LEU A 116 -5.90 15.20 -7.88
CA LEU A 116 -6.33 16.35 -8.68
C LEU A 116 -7.86 16.36 -8.71
N LEU A 117 -8.49 17.18 -7.87
CA LEU A 117 -9.95 17.26 -7.72
C LEU A 117 -10.58 15.91 -7.32
N GLY A 118 -9.91 15.16 -6.44
CA GLY A 118 -10.33 13.82 -5.99
C GLY A 118 -10.14 12.67 -6.99
N LEU A 119 -9.47 12.90 -8.13
CA LEU A 119 -9.05 11.87 -9.07
C LEU A 119 -7.56 11.55 -8.88
N GLU A 120 -7.22 10.28 -8.66
CA GLU A 120 -5.83 9.83 -8.40
C GLU A 120 -5.20 9.08 -9.59
N GLY A 121 -6.00 8.61 -10.55
CA GLY A 121 -5.52 7.97 -11.80
C GLY A 121 -6.55 7.08 -12.53
N LEU A 122 -6.21 6.64 -13.76
CA LEU A 122 -6.92 5.60 -14.53
C LEU A 122 -5.88 4.63 -15.13
N ASN A 123 -5.90 3.35 -14.75
CA ASN A 123 -4.94 2.31 -15.21
C ASN A 123 -3.47 2.72 -15.00
N SER A 124 -2.58 2.45 -15.97
CA SER A 124 -1.15 2.82 -15.94
C SER A 124 -0.87 4.32 -16.13
N PHE A 125 -1.92 5.15 -16.24
CA PHE A 125 -1.80 6.61 -16.33
C PHE A 125 -2.14 7.24 -14.98
N SER A 126 -1.11 7.47 -14.15
CA SER A 126 -1.23 8.30 -12.95
C SER A 126 -0.96 9.75 -13.37
N LEU A 127 -1.98 10.60 -13.31
CA LEU A 127 -1.86 12.04 -13.60
C LEU A 127 -1.04 12.80 -12.54
N SER A 128 -0.37 12.09 -11.61
CA SER A 128 0.12 12.70 -10.38
C SER A 128 1.03 11.81 -9.50
N LEU A 129 1.75 10.83 -10.05
CA LEU A 129 2.74 10.08 -9.28
C LEU A 129 3.90 11.01 -8.89
N ILE A 130 4.09 11.21 -7.58
CA ILE A 130 5.11 12.11 -7.02
C ILE A 130 6.33 11.33 -6.54
N ALA A 131 6.12 10.10 -6.05
CA ALA A 131 7.19 9.19 -5.67
C ALA A 131 6.77 7.75 -5.94
N ASP A 132 7.75 6.94 -6.32
CA ASP A 132 7.61 5.51 -6.57
C ASP A 132 8.95 4.86 -6.26
N ALA A 133 8.98 4.01 -5.24
CA ALA A 133 10.19 3.38 -4.77
C ALA A 133 9.92 2.03 -4.13
N THR A 134 10.91 1.14 -4.20
CA THR A 134 10.92 -0.10 -3.42
C THR A 134 11.89 0.03 -2.27
N LEU A 135 11.41 -0.16 -1.05
CA LEU A 135 12.23 -0.21 0.16
C LEU A 135 12.30 -1.65 0.66
N LYS A 136 13.52 -2.19 0.80
CA LYS A 136 13.73 -3.43 1.53
C LYS A 136 13.77 -3.15 3.02
N VAL A 137 12.78 -3.65 3.74
CA VAL A 137 12.61 -3.44 5.19
C VAL A 137 13.05 -4.69 5.96
N GLU A 138 13.81 -4.47 7.03
CA GLU A 138 14.39 -5.52 7.86
C GLU A 138 13.72 -5.58 9.25
N PRO A 139 13.63 -6.78 9.86
CA PRO A 139 13.01 -6.92 11.18
C PRO A 139 13.75 -6.09 12.23
N GLY A 140 12.99 -5.40 13.08
CA GLY A 140 13.49 -4.56 14.16
C GLY A 140 14.05 -3.21 13.72
N GLN A 141 14.08 -2.91 12.41
CA GLN A 141 14.58 -1.64 11.90
C GLN A 141 13.49 -0.56 11.86
N ILE A 142 13.94 0.70 11.95
CA ILE A 142 13.10 1.88 11.89
C ILE A 142 13.61 2.79 10.78
N TYR A 143 12.73 3.07 9.83
CA TYR A 143 13.03 3.87 8.64
C TYR A 143 12.31 5.22 8.72
N TYR A 144 12.98 6.29 8.27
CA TYR A 144 12.43 7.65 8.28
C TYR A 144 12.31 8.16 6.84
N LEU A 145 11.08 8.21 6.34
CA LEU A 145 10.73 8.68 5.01
C LEU A 145 10.31 10.15 5.10
N ARG A 146 11.20 11.02 4.61
CA ARG A 146 11.01 12.46 4.54
C ARG A 146 10.32 12.84 3.24
N TYR A 147 9.18 13.50 3.33
CA TYR A 147 8.49 14.05 2.18
C TYR A 147 8.63 15.57 2.10
N ASN A 148 9.21 16.08 1.01
CA ASN A 148 9.31 17.51 0.72
C ASN A 148 9.53 17.75 -0.79
N GLU A 149 8.64 18.53 -1.42
CA GLU A 149 8.73 18.82 -2.86
C GLU A 149 9.60 20.04 -3.22
N LEU A 150 9.96 20.87 -2.22
CA LEU A 150 10.68 22.12 -2.45
C LEU A 150 12.18 22.01 -2.17
N SER A 151 12.56 21.09 -1.28
CA SER A 151 13.93 20.99 -0.80
C SER A 151 14.32 19.56 -0.50
N GLU A 152 15.48 19.17 -1.01
CA GLU A 152 16.16 17.93 -0.64
C GLU A 152 16.81 18.06 0.75
N PRO A 153 17.00 16.95 1.49
CA PRO A 153 17.72 16.96 2.75
C PRO A 153 19.17 17.36 2.52
N ALA A 154 19.75 18.09 3.48
CA ALA A 154 21.15 18.54 3.38
C ALA A 154 22.16 17.38 3.37
N ARG A 155 21.75 16.17 3.81
CA ARG A 155 22.54 14.95 3.80
C ARG A 155 21.73 13.82 3.19
N ARG A 156 22.29 13.17 2.16
CA ARG A 156 21.73 11.94 1.57
C ARG A 156 21.96 10.74 2.48
N HIS A 157 21.11 9.72 2.33
CA HIS A 157 21.32 8.45 3.02
C HIS A 157 22.65 7.82 2.55
N PRO A 158 23.56 7.45 3.46
CA PRO A 158 24.90 7.00 3.09
C PRO A 158 24.93 5.64 2.40
N GLU A 159 23.91 4.81 2.63
CA GLU A 159 23.82 3.44 2.10
C GLU A 159 23.03 3.34 0.79
N LEU A 160 22.33 4.41 0.39
CA LEU A 160 21.59 4.41 -0.86
C LEU A 160 22.48 4.83 -2.03
N ALA A 161 22.29 4.19 -3.17
CA ALA A 161 22.93 4.61 -4.41
C ALA A 161 22.45 6.03 -4.80
N PRO A 162 23.28 6.86 -5.45
CA PRO A 162 22.89 8.21 -5.83
C PRO A 162 21.66 8.30 -6.74
N ASP A 163 21.38 7.26 -7.51
CA ASP A 163 20.27 7.09 -8.44
C ASP A 163 19.07 6.35 -7.85
N ASP A 164 19.16 5.91 -6.59
CA ASP A 164 18.06 5.26 -5.88
C ASP A 164 16.85 6.21 -5.76
N PRO A 165 15.61 5.77 -6.07
CA PRO A 165 14.42 6.61 -5.94
C PRO A 165 14.19 7.20 -4.55
N LEU A 166 14.71 6.61 -3.47
CA LEU A 166 14.66 7.15 -2.10
C LEU A 166 15.87 8.01 -1.75
N ALA A 167 16.86 8.14 -2.63
CA ALA A 167 17.97 9.08 -2.46
C ALA A 167 17.69 10.46 -3.06
N GLN A 168 16.74 10.55 -4.00
CA GLN A 168 16.40 11.76 -4.77
C GLN A 168 14.88 11.97 -4.87
N GLY A 169 14.44 13.13 -5.35
CA GLY A 169 13.01 13.41 -5.54
C GLY A 169 12.31 13.85 -4.25
N ALA A 170 10.98 13.78 -4.24
CA ALA A 170 10.17 14.38 -3.16
C ALA A 170 10.05 13.49 -1.91
N LEU A 171 10.15 12.16 -2.05
CA LEU A 171 10.16 11.22 -0.92
C LEU A 171 11.55 10.62 -0.80
N GLN A 172 12.21 10.86 0.32
CA GLN A 172 13.59 10.42 0.54
C GLN A 172 13.74 9.69 1.86
N LEU A 173 14.47 8.58 1.85
CA LEU A 173 14.88 7.90 3.06
C LEU A 173 16.01 8.70 3.71
N VAL A 174 15.87 8.99 4.99
CA VAL A 174 16.91 9.68 5.76
C VAL A 174 17.34 8.85 6.97
N THR A 175 18.57 9.07 7.40
CA THR A 175 19.07 8.47 8.65
C THR A 175 18.30 9.00 9.85
N ARG A 176 18.27 8.23 10.94
CA ARG A 176 17.70 8.66 12.21
C ARG A 176 18.30 9.98 12.70
N ASP A 177 19.62 10.12 12.64
CA ASP A 177 20.32 11.34 13.08
C ASP A 177 19.91 12.57 12.28
N TYR A 178 19.57 12.38 11.00
CA TYR A 178 19.02 13.45 10.19
C TYR A 178 17.57 13.78 10.58
N ALA A 179 16.71 12.75 10.65
CA ALA A 179 15.30 12.92 11.00
C ALA A 179 15.11 13.59 12.37
N MET A 180 15.98 13.33 13.34
CA MET A 180 15.90 13.88 14.70
C MET A 180 16.39 15.33 14.84
N GLN A 181 16.68 16.02 13.74
CA GLN A 181 17.00 17.45 13.78
C GLN A 181 15.76 18.29 14.12
N ALA A 182 16.00 19.50 14.64
CA ALA A 182 14.95 20.38 15.15
C ALA A 182 13.92 20.81 14.08
N GLU A 183 14.32 20.90 12.81
CA GLU A 183 13.49 21.33 11.69
C GLU A 183 12.93 20.15 10.87
N GLU A 184 13.17 18.91 11.31
CA GLU A 184 12.75 17.70 10.60
C GLU A 184 11.55 17.05 11.33
N ILE A 185 11.57 15.75 11.64
CA ILE A 185 10.40 15.10 12.24
C ILE A 185 10.05 15.70 13.61
N VAL A 186 11.04 16.20 14.35
CA VAL A 186 10.86 16.74 15.70
C VAL A 186 9.97 17.99 15.72
N SER A 187 9.97 18.79 14.65
CA SER A 187 9.08 19.95 14.55
C SER A 187 7.64 19.62 14.16
N THR A 188 7.39 18.38 13.69
CA THR A 188 6.08 18.01 13.12
C THR A 188 5.07 17.54 14.17
N ARG A 189 3.80 17.53 13.77
CA ARG A 189 2.66 17.12 14.61
C ARG A 189 2.05 15.81 14.13
N PHE A 190 1.45 15.06 15.05
CA PHE A 190 0.87 13.75 14.73
C PHE A 190 -0.31 13.89 13.77
N LEU A 191 -0.31 13.10 12.69
CA LEU A 191 -1.35 13.08 11.68
C LEU A 191 -2.60 12.38 12.23
N ASN A 192 -3.44 13.15 12.93
CA ASN A 192 -4.70 12.66 13.48
C ASN A 192 -5.68 12.27 12.35
N SER A 193 -6.47 11.23 12.58
CA SER A 193 -7.61 10.83 11.74
C SER A 193 -8.88 11.45 12.31
N ASP A 194 -9.72 12.04 11.46
CA ASP A 194 -11.01 12.63 11.84
C ASP A 194 -12.03 12.57 10.69
N LEU A 195 -13.23 13.13 10.91
CA LEU A 195 -14.32 13.08 9.93
C LEU A 195 -14.04 13.87 8.64
N LEU A 196 -13.18 14.89 8.70
CA LEU A 196 -12.82 15.73 7.56
C LEU A 196 -11.57 15.22 6.83
N ALA A 197 -10.69 14.52 7.54
CA ALA A 197 -9.49 13.88 7.01
C ALA A 197 -9.33 12.46 7.60
N PRO A 198 -10.10 11.48 7.09
CA PRO A 198 -10.00 10.10 7.54
C PRO A 198 -8.71 9.45 7.02
N ASN A 199 -7.89 8.95 7.95
CA ASN A 199 -6.58 8.36 7.67
C ASN A 199 -6.47 6.99 8.38
N HIS A 200 -5.82 6.03 7.73
CA HIS A 200 -5.38 4.76 8.33
C HIS A 200 -3.88 4.87 8.62
N ALA A 201 -3.54 5.73 9.57
CA ALA A 201 -2.18 6.06 9.96
C ALA A 201 -1.93 5.60 11.40
N ALA A 202 -0.66 5.44 11.79
CA ALA A 202 -0.26 5.06 13.15
C ALA A 202 -0.85 3.71 13.59
N THR A 203 -0.76 2.73 12.68
CA THR A 203 -1.28 1.39 12.87
C THR A 203 -0.30 0.35 12.35
N SER A 204 -0.48 -0.88 12.82
CA SER A 204 0.12 -2.04 12.18
C SER A 204 -0.66 -2.40 10.91
N ILE A 205 0.07 -2.67 9.84
CA ILE A 205 -0.44 -3.16 8.55
C ILE A 205 0.21 -4.49 8.17
N VAL A 206 0.85 -5.13 9.15
CA VAL A 206 1.62 -6.38 9.02
C VAL A 206 0.78 -7.45 8.34
N GLU A 207 -0.45 -7.68 8.81
CA GLU A 207 -1.34 -8.69 8.23
C GLU A 207 -1.61 -8.45 6.75
N THR A 208 -2.05 -7.24 6.40
CA THR A 208 -2.29 -6.85 5.00
C THR A 208 -1.05 -7.07 4.14
N THR A 209 0.13 -6.69 4.66
CA THR A 209 1.36 -6.83 3.88
C THR A 209 1.87 -8.26 3.77
N GLU A 210 1.62 -9.12 4.76
CA GLU A 210 1.90 -10.56 4.67
C GLU A 210 0.99 -11.25 3.65
N ASP A 211 -0.27 -10.84 3.59
CA ASP A 211 -1.25 -11.37 2.63
C ASP A 211 -0.85 -10.99 1.19
N ILE A 212 -0.45 -9.72 0.98
CA ILE A 212 0.08 -9.25 -0.31
C ILE A 212 1.38 -9.99 -0.68
N ASP A 213 2.29 -10.22 0.28
CA ASP A 213 3.52 -10.98 0.02
C ASP A 213 3.22 -12.43 -0.39
N TYR A 214 2.22 -13.05 0.25
CA TYR A 214 1.75 -14.39 -0.12
C TYR A 214 1.18 -14.40 -1.55
N GLU A 215 0.27 -13.49 -1.87
CA GLU A 215 -0.32 -13.38 -3.21
C GLU A 215 0.75 -13.16 -4.29
N ARG A 216 1.68 -12.23 -4.04
CA ARG A 216 2.79 -11.91 -4.96
C ARG A 216 3.69 -13.13 -5.19
N GLN A 217 4.02 -13.87 -4.14
CA GLN A 217 4.83 -15.09 -4.26
C GLN A 217 4.09 -16.20 -4.97
N LEU A 218 2.79 -16.37 -4.72
CA LEU A 218 1.95 -17.34 -5.40
C LEU A 218 1.88 -17.06 -6.90
N THR A 219 1.58 -15.83 -7.30
CA THR A 219 1.56 -15.42 -8.71
C THR A 219 2.89 -15.69 -9.40
N ARG A 220 4.02 -15.32 -8.77
CA ARG A 220 5.35 -15.60 -9.31
C ARG A 220 5.58 -17.10 -9.51
N LEU A 221 5.22 -17.93 -8.54
CA LEU A 221 5.37 -19.38 -8.63
C LEU A 221 4.47 -20.00 -9.69
N GLU A 222 3.26 -19.45 -9.90
CA GLU A 222 2.36 -19.87 -10.98
C GLU A 222 2.94 -19.56 -12.36
N GLU A 223 3.52 -18.38 -12.55
CA GLU A 223 4.23 -18.02 -13.79
C GLU A 223 5.45 -18.93 -14.04
N GLU A 224 6.26 -19.17 -13.00
CA GLU A 224 7.41 -20.09 -13.08
C GLU A 224 6.97 -21.52 -13.39
N ARG A 225 5.81 -21.94 -12.88
CA ARG A 225 5.22 -23.25 -13.13
C ARG A 225 4.80 -23.41 -14.58
N GLU A 226 4.23 -22.38 -15.20
CA GLU A 226 3.92 -22.38 -16.64
C GLU A 226 5.19 -22.56 -17.48
N LEU A 227 6.25 -21.81 -17.16
CA LEU A 227 7.56 -21.91 -17.82
C LEU A 227 8.22 -23.28 -17.59
N GLU A 228 8.08 -23.89 -16.41
CA GLU A 228 8.54 -25.26 -16.13
C GLU A 228 7.79 -26.27 -17.01
N ILE A 229 6.47 -26.14 -17.14
CA ILE A 229 5.66 -27.00 -17.99
C ILE A 229 6.08 -26.86 -19.47
N GLU A 230 6.34 -25.66 -19.95
CA GLU A 230 6.85 -25.43 -21.31
C GLU A 230 8.18 -26.13 -21.54
N ARG A 231 9.14 -25.98 -20.61
CA ARG A 231 10.43 -26.69 -20.67
C ARG A 231 10.26 -28.21 -20.68
N LEU A 232 9.29 -28.75 -19.91
CA LEU A 232 8.99 -30.18 -19.91
C LEU A 232 8.37 -30.65 -21.22
N LYS A 233 7.52 -29.83 -21.87
CA LYS A 233 6.99 -30.12 -23.21
C LYS A 233 8.12 -30.22 -24.23
N GLU A 234 9.04 -29.26 -24.23
CA GLU A 234 10.22 -29.27 -25.12
C GLU A 234 11.13 -30.48 -24.87
N ALA A 235 11.28 -30.89 -23.60
CA ALA A 235 12.06 -32.05 -23.22
C ALA A 235 11.36 -33.40 -23.47
N GLY A 236 10.12 -33.41 -24.00
CA GLY A 236 9.33 -34.62 -24.21
C GLY A 236 8.86 -35.29 -22.91
N LYS A 237 8.89 -34.56 -21.79
CA LYS A 237 8.46 -35.00 -20.45
C LYS A 237 7.04 -34.53 -20.12
N TYR A 238 6.21 -34.36 -21.14
CA TYR A 238 4.83 -33.92 -21.00
C TYR A 238 3.94 -34.77 -21.90
N GLU A 239 2.94 -35.41 -21.32
CA GLU A 239 1.94 -36.17 -22.07
C GLU A 239 0.81 -35.23 -22.52
N SER A 240 0.57 -35.16 -23.83
CA SER A 240 -0.54 -34.38 -24.39
C SER A 240 -1.89 -35.02 -24.08
N ALA A 241 -2.91 -34.19 -23.89
CA ALA A 241 -4.28 -34.65 -23.75
C ALA A 241 -4.72 -35.52 -24.93
N SER A 242 -5.46 -36.59 -24.65
CA SER A 242 -6.09 -37.39 -25.70
C SER A 242 -7.33 -36.67 -26.25
N TRP A 243 -7.63 -36.84 -27.54
CA TRP A 243 -8.77 -36.20 -28.18
C TRP A 243 -10.13 -36.56 -27.55
N PHE A 244 -10.27 -37.76 -26.97
CA PHE A 244 -11.48 -38.21 -26.28
C PHE A 244 -11.50 -37.83 -24.79
N TRP A 245 -10.39 -37.33 -24.25
CA TRP A 245 -10.24 -36.90 -22.87
C TRP A 245 -9.37 -35.63 -22.81
N PRO A 246 -9.94 -34.45 -23.17
CA PRO A 246 -9.20 -33.20 -23.32
C PRO A 246 -8.67 -32.63 -21.98
N PHE A 247 -9.12 -33.18 -20.86
CA PHE A 247 -8.63 -32.87 -19.52
C PHE A 247 -7.51 -33.83 -19.05
N GLY A 248 -7.12 -34.79 -19.90
CA GLY A 248 -5.98 -35.68 -19.66
C GLY A 248 -4.67 -35.06 -20.05
N GLY A 249 -3.57 -35.70 -19.66
CA GLY A 249 -2.23 -35.20 -19.95
C GLY A 249 -1.69 -34.30 -18.84
N GLY A 250 -0.39 -34.07 -18.88
CA GLY A 250 0.34 -33.40 -17.82
C GLY A 250 1.83 -33.75 -17.82
N PRO A 251 2.60 -33.14 -16.93
CA PRO A 251 4.00 -33.46 -16.77
C PRO A 251 4.19 -34.90 -16.29
N THR A 252 5.14 -35.63 -16.89
CA THR A 252 5.47 -37.02 -16.51
C THR A 252 6.38 -37.10 -15.29
N VAL A 253 6.89 -35.95 -14.85
CA VAL A 253 7.71 -35.77 -13.65
C VAL A 253 7.03 -34.79 -12.70
N PRO A 254 7.22 -34.91 -11.38
CA PRO A 254 6.73 -33.92 -10.43
C PRO A 254 7.36 -32.55 -10.71
N LEU A 255 6.55 -31.50 -10.69
CA LEU A 255 7.03 -30.13 -10.83
C LEU A 255 7.74 -29.69 -9.54
N GLU A 256 8.85 -28.99 -9.69
CA GLU A 256 9.54 -28.36 -8.57
C GLU A 256 8.69 -27.22 -8.00
N THR A 257 8.09 -26.42 -8.88
CA THR A 257 7.17 -25.32 -8.54
C THR A 257 5.94 -25.80 -7.75
N ASP A 258 5.35 -26.97 -8.08
CA ASP A 258 4.25 -27.55 -7.28
C ASP A 258 4.65 -27.87 -5.83
N ARG A 259 5.94 -28.16 -5.57
CA ARG A 259 6.43 -28.40 -4.20
C ARG A 259 6.60 -27.09 -3.45
N GLU A 260 7.02 -26.05 -4.14
CA GLU A 260 7.20 -24.71 -3.59
C GLU A 260 5.86 -24.05 -3.27
N ILE A 261 4.88 -24.11 -4.18
CA ILE A 261 3.51 -23.64 -3.94
C ILE A 261 2.93 -24.31 -2.69
N ARG A 262 3.01 -25.65 -2.60
CA ARG A 262 2.55 -26.39 -1.41
C ARG A 262 3.30 -26.02 -0.14
N LYS A 263 4.55 -25.58 -0.23
CA LYS A 263 5.31 -25.12 0.93
C LYS A 263 4.80 -23.73 1.35
N LEU A 264 4.62 -22.83 0.40
CA LEU A 264 4.07 -21.49 0.62
C LEU A 264 2.68 -21.55 1.25
N GLU A 265 1.76 -22.34 0.70
CA GLU A 265 0.41 -22.56 1.25
C GLU A 265 0.45 -23.07 2.71
N ARG A 266 1.39 -23.98 3.03
CA ARG A 266 1.55 -24.50 4.39
C ARG A 266 2.08 -23.45 5.37
N GLU A 267 2.98 -22.59 4.91
CA GLU A 267 3.53 -21.49 5.71
C GLU A 267 2.46 -20.43 5.97
N TYR A 268 1.70 -20.06 4.95
CA TYR A 268 0.56 -19.13 5.06
C TYR A 268 -0.55 -19.68 5.96
N ALA A 269 -0.95 -20.94 5.77
CA ALA A 269 -1.96 -21.57 6.64
C ALA A 269 -1.50 -21.72 8.11
N ARG A 270 -0.19 -21.74 8.38
CA ARG A 270 0.33 -21.69 9.76
C ARG A 270 0.19 -20.29 10.35
N LEU A 271 0.39 -19.27 9.52
CA LEU A 271 0.28 -17.87 9.88
C LEU A 271 -1.18 -17.50 10.19
N GLU A 272 -2.13 -17.89 9.35
CA GLU A 272 -3.58 -17.74 9.62
C GLU A 272 -3.95 -18.38 10.96
N ARG A 273 -3.48 -19.61 11.23
CA ARG A 273 -3.69 -20.29 12.52
C ARG A 273 -3.00 -19.60 13.71
N GLU A 274 -1.98 -18.78 13.49
CA GLU A 274 -1.41 -17.95 14.55
C GLU A 274 -2.29 -16.73 14.84
N ARG A 275 -2.79 -16.07 13.79
CA ARG A 275 -3.74 -14.95 13.89
C ARG A 275 -5.03 -15.36 14.58
N GLU A 276 -5.66 -16.46 14.15
CA GLU A 276 -6.88 -17.00 14.79
C GLU A 276 -6.68 -17.23 16.31
N ARG A 277 -5.53 -17.78 16.71
CA ARG A 277 -5.20 -18.00 18.13
C ARG A 277 -5.00 -16.70 18.90
N GLN A 278 -4.46 -15.66 18.26
CA GLN A 278 -4.29 -14.34 18.87
C GLN A 278 -5.66 -13.67 19.05
N GLU A 279 -6.50 -13.67 18.01
CA GLU A 279 -7.87 -13.15 18.07
C GLU A 279 -8.72 -13.88 19.13
N GLU A 280 -8.61 -15.20 19.25
CA GLU A 280 -9.26 -16.00 20.30
C GLU A 280 -8.76 -15.62 21.69
N ALA A 281 -7.46 -15.35 21.86
CA ALA A 281 -6.90 -14.94 23.15
C ALA A 281 -7.36 -13.52 23.55
N GLU A 282 -7.45 -12.61 22.58
CA GLU A 282 -7.92 -11.24 22.80
C GLU A 282 -9.43 -11.18 23.05
N SER A 283 -10.22 -11.95 22.30
CA SER A 283 -11.68 -12.04 22.47
C SER A 283 -12.10 -12.87 23.69
N GLY A 284 -11.31 -13.88 24.07
CA GLY A 284 -11.54 -14.72 25.25
C GLY A 284 -11.35 -14.00 26.59
N GLY A 285 -10.74 -12.81 26.61
CA GLY A 285 -10.58 -11.97 27.81
C GLY A 285 -11.79 -11.08 28.16
N GLY A 286 -12.81 -11.02 27.29
CA GLY A 286 -13.90 -10.03 27.33
C GLY A 286 -15.28 -10.60 27.67
N TRP A 287 -15.43 -11.38 28.74
CA TRP A 287 -16.73 -11.66 29.34
C TRP A 287 -16.70 -11.49 30.86
N TRP A 288 -16.63 -10.23 31.31
CA TRP A 288 -17.01 -9.85 32.67
C TRP A 288 -18.23 -8.94 32.63
N ILE A 289 -19.31 -9.45 33.21
CA ILE A 289 -20.54 -8.74 33.53
C ILE A 289 -20.22 -7.70 34.61
N PHE A 290 -20.46 -6.42 34.32
CA PHE A 290 -20.84 -5.41 35.30
C PHE A 290 -21.88 -4.48 34.67
#